data_AF-I7BSS2-F1
#
_entry.id   AF-I7BSS2-F1
#
_cell.length_a   1.000
_cell.length_b   1.000
_cell.length_c   1.000
_cell.angle_alpha   90.00
_cell.angle_beta   90.00
_cell.angle_gamma   90.00
#
_symmetry.space_group_name_H-M   'P 1'
#
loop_
_entity.id
_entity.type
_entity.pdbx_description
1 polymer ?
#
loop_
_entity_poly.entity_id
_entity_poly.type
_entity_poly.pdbx_seq_one_letter_code
_entity_poly.pdbx_strand_id
1 'polypeptide(L)'
;MVSVLHREDRYIVIKRSDLDKIPGKQRIEFSKASRVAHERMFAAGAPPRQFLVIESDWPEYELAWASIEARVLGSGAAPLTGTRLLELHSSELRAARMETATLRAQLDERNELLRDSSGKLIRLAAHLISAPLFALQDLQDEDKKMTRARVDKAVDTADARLKDAAYELRRIADALSASAGPSSPTWSCQACQVEQPTDRACDACAGQTALITARS
;
A
#
# COMPACT_ATOMS: atom_id res chain seq x y z
N MET A 1 -8.97 -60.52 33.21
CA MET A 1 -9.51 -59.55 32.25
C MET A 1 -9.65 -58.23 33.00
N VAL A 2 -8.96 -57.17 32.56
CA VAL A 2 -9.11 -55.83 33.14
C VAL A 2 -10.39 -55.25 32.53
N SER A 3 -11.43 -55.08 33.35
CA SER A 3 -12.64 -54.36 32.96
C SER A 3 -12.22 -52.92 32.63
N VAL A 4 -12.62 -52.36 31.48
CA VAL A 4 -12.39 -50.93 31.20
C VAL A 4 -13.62 -50.16 31.67
N LEU A 5 -13.43 -49.10 32.46
CA LEU A 5 -14.53 -48.22 32.86
C LEU A 5 -14.90 -47.32 31.67
N HIS A 6 -16.11 -47.48 31.14
CA HIS A 6 -16.63 -46.58 30.10
C HIS A 6 -17.54 -45.52 30.73
N ARG A 7 -17.32 -44.24 30.37
CA ARG A 7 -18.26 -43.16 30.68
C ARG A 7 -19.48 -43.32 29.78
N GLU A 8 -20.66 -43.49 30.36
CA GLU A 8 -21.89 -43.76 29.61
C GLU A 8 -22.84 -42.56 29.66
N ASP A 9 -23.41 -42.21 28.51
CA ASP A 9 -24.45 -41.17 28.41
C ASP A 9 -25.82 -41.76 28.75
N ARG A 10 -26.08 -41.96 30.04
CA ARG A 10 -27.32 -42.60 30.55
C ARG A 10 -28.33 -41.63 31.15
N TYR A 11 -27.92 -40.41 31.46
CA TYR A 11 -28.70 -39.49 32.28
C TYR A 11 -28.68 -38.09 31.68
N ILE A 12 -29.86 -37.49 31.61
CA ILE A 12 -30.00 -36.06 31.34
C ILE A 12 -30.13 -35.36 32.70
N VAL A 13 -29.21 -34.44 32.98
CA VAL A 13 -29.24 -33.59 34.17
C VAL A 13 -29.54 -32.17 33.74
N ILE A 14 -30.58 -31.57 34.33
CA ILE A 14 -30.96 -30.18 34.05
C ILE A 14 -30.92 -29.41 35.36
N LYS A 15 -30.08 -28.38 35.45
CA LYS A 15 -30.03 -27.51 36.63
C LYS A 15 -31.31 -26.67 36.70
N ARG A 16 -31.82 -26.47 37.92
CA ARG A 16 -33.02 -25.64 38.13
C ARG A 16 -32.81 -24.18 37.70
N SER A 17 -31.61 -23.62 37.92
CA SER A 17 -31.27 -22.26 37.49
C SER A 17 -31.22 -22.12 35.97
N ASP A 18 -30.87 -23.18 35.23
CA ASP A 18 -30.90 -23.14 33.77
C ASP A 18 -32.32 -23.12 33.21
N LEU A 19 -33.30 -23.64 33.96
CA LEU A 19 -34.72 -23.55 33.60
C LEU A 19 -35.27 -22.12 33.67
N ASP A 20 -34.59 -21.19 34.34
CA ASP A 20 -35.01 -19.78 34.35
C ASP A 20 -34.69 -19.07 33.03
N LYS A 21 -33.88 -19.69 32.16
CA LYS A 21 -33.53 -19.17 30.84
C LYS A 21 -34.61 -19.44 29.78
N ILE A 22 -35.59 -20.30 30.06
CA ILE A 22 -36.70 -20.61 29.15
C ILE A 22 -37.98 -19.85 29.55
N PRO A 23 -38.87 -19.52 28.59
CA PRO A 23 -40.12 -18.82 28.87
C PRO A 23 -40.97 -19.51 29.96
N GLY A 24 -41.59 -18.73 30.84
CA GLY A 24 -42.32 -19.24 32.00
C GLY A 24 -43.39 -20.28 31.67
N LYS A 25 -44.09 -20.14 30.53
CA LYS A 25 -45.07 -21.13 30.06
C LYS A 25 -44.42 -22.49 29.78
N GLN A 26 -43.27 -22.51 29.10
CA GLN A 26 -42.52 -23.74 28.80
C GLN A 26 -41.95 -24.37 30.07
N ARG A 27 -41.43 -23.56 31.00
CA ARG A 27 -40.96 -24.04 32.31
C ARG A 27 -42.05 -24.75 33.11
N ILE A 28 -43.27 -24.19 33.13
CA ILE A 28 -44.42 -24.79 33.82
C ILE A 28 -44.82 -26.10 33.13
N GLU A 29 -44.87 -26.12 31.81
CA GLU A 29 -45.20 -27.31 31.02
C GLU A 29 -44.20 -28.44 31.24
N PHE A 30 -42.91 -28.13 31.17
CA PHE A 30 -41.81 -29.05 31.47
C PHE A 30 -41.96 -29.62 32.90
N SER A 31 -42.15 -28.77 33.90
CA SER A 31 -42.28 -29.20 35.30
C SER A 31 -43.48 -30.14 35.51
N LYS A 32 -44.61 -29.87 34.85
CA LYS A 32 -45.80 -30.74 34.89
C LYS A 32 -45.50 -32.08 34.22
N ALA A 33 -44.91 -32.06 33.03
CA ALA A 33 -44.58 -33.27 32.27
C ALA A 33 -43.58 -34.16 33.03
N SER A 34 -42.52 -33.58 33.61
CA SER A 34 -41.52 -34.31 34.41
C SER A 34 -42.14 -34.98 35.63
N ARG A 35 -43.07 -34.31 36.33
CA ARG A 35 -43.75 -34.91 37.48
C ARG A 35 -44.61 -36.10 37.07
N VAL A 36 -45.41 -35.96 36.01
CA VAL A 36 -46.24 -37.06 35.48
C VAL A 36 -45.38 -38.24 35.03
N ALA A 37 -44.26 -37.98 34.35
CA ALA A 37 -43.32 -39.03 33.97
C ALA A 37 -42.73 -39.75 35.19
N HIS A 38 -42.32 -39.00 36.21
CA HIS A 38 -41.82 -39.58 37.46
C HIS A 38 -42.84 -40.46 38.17
N GLU A 39 -44.08 -39.98 38.34
CA GLU A 39 -45.17 -40.75 38.95
C GLU A 39 -45.48 -42.03 38.17
N ARG A 40 -45.50 -41.96 36.83
CA ARG A 40 -45.70 -43.14 35.97
C ARG A 40 -44.56 -44.14 36.07
N MET A 41 -43.31 -43.67 36.10
CA MET A 41 -42.14 -44.53 36.30
C MET A 41 -42.19 -45.22 37.66
N PHE A 42 -42.54 -44.48 38.71
CA PHE A 42 -42.69 -45.03 40.05
C PHE A 42 -43.81 -46.07 40.11
N ALA A 43 -44.97 -45.79 39.52
CA ALA A 43 -46.09 -46.74 39.42
C ALA A 43 -45.73 -47.99 38.60
N ALA A 44 -44.83 -47.87 37.63
CA ALA A 44 -44.29 -48.99 36.86
C ALA A 44 -43.19 -49.79 37.61
N GLY A 45 -42.90 -49.45 38.87
CA GLY A 45 -41.96 -50.18 39.72
C GLY A 45 -40.50 -49.72 39.59
N ALA A 46 -40.23 -48.54 39.00
CA ALA A 46 -38.89 -47.99 38.97
C ALA A 46 -38.42 -47.68 40.41
N PRO A 47 -37.24 -48.18 40.84
CA PRO A 47 -36.76 -47.93 42.19
C PRO A 47 -36.34 -46.46 42.36
N PRO A 48 -36.49 -45.89 43.58
CA PRO A 48 -35.92 -44.59 43.89
C PRO A 48 -34.40 -44.66 43.76
N ARG A 49 -33.81 -43.69 43.07
CA ARG A 49 -32.36 -43.58 42.89
C ARG A 49 -31.84 -42.33 43.58
N GLN A 50 -30.72 -42.46 44.25
CA GLN A 50 -29.96 -41.33 44.79
C GLN A 50 -28.75 -41.10 43.89
N PHE A 51 -28.46 -39.83 43.60
CA PHE A 51 -27.38 -39.44 42.73
C PHE A 51 -26.53 -38.37 43.39
N LEU A 52 -25.21 -38.47 43.21
CA LEU A 52 -24.30 -37.36 43.39
C LEU A 52 -24.02 -36.78 42.00
N VAL A 53 -24.26 -35.49 41.83
CA VAL A 53 -23.98 -34.77 40.58
C VAL A 53 -22.79 -33.87 40.84
N ILE A 54 -21.74 -34.00 40.02
CA ILE A 54 -20.54 -33.17 40.08
C ILE A 54 -20.42 -32.48 38.73
N GLU A 55 -20.32 -31.16 38.75
CA GLU A 55 -20.16 -30.35 37.54
C GLU A 55 -18.71 -30.42 37.04
N SER A 56 -18.52 -30.36 35.72
CA SER A 56 -17.20 -30.51 35.10
C SER A 56 -16.23 -29.37 35.39
N ASP A 57 -16.76 -28.20 35.74
CA ASP A 57 -16.00 -27.01 36.15
C ASP A 57 -15.67 -27.00 37.65
N TRP A 58 -16.16 -28.00 38.40
CA TRP A 58 -15.79 -28.14 39.81
C TRP A 58 -14.34 -28.63 39.94
N PRO A 59 -13.48 -28.02 40.78
CA PRO A 59 -12.05 -28.30 40.81
C PRO A 59 -11.71 -29.78 41.06
N GLU A 60 -12.54 -30.50 41.80
CA GLU A 60 -12.32 -31.89 42.15
C GLU A 60 -13.12 -32.87 41.26
N TYR A 61 -13.65 -32.42 40.11
CA TYR A 61 -14.35 -33.26 39.13
C TYR A 61 -13.51 -34.47 38.69
N GLU A 62 -12.29 -34.23 38.19
CA GLU A 62 -11.41 -35.31 37.74
C GLU A 62 -10.92 -36.19 38.90
N LEU A 63 -10.75 -35.61 40.11
CA LEU A 63 -10.37 -36.36 41.30
C LEU A 63 -11.48 -37.30 41.77
N ALA A 64 -12.73 -36.84 41.76
CA ALA A 64 -13.89 -37.66 42.05
C ALA A 64 -14.00 -38.81 41.04
N TRP A 65 -13.71 -38.53 39.77
CA TRP A 65 -13.76 -39.54 38.72
C TRP A 65 -12.66 -40.59 38.86
N ALA A 66 -11.41 -40.18 39.07
CA ALA A 66 -10.29 -41.08 39.35
C ALA A 66 -10.55 -41.96 40.59
N SER A 67 -11.19 -41.40 41.62
CA SER A 67 -11.58 -42.15 42.82
C SER A 67 -12.62 -43.23 42.52
N ILE A 68 -13.61 -42.92 41.67
CA ILE A 68 -14.64 -43.88 41.24
C ILE A 68 -14.01 -44.98 40.39
N GLU A 69 -13.18 -44.62 39.40
CA GLU A 69 -12.49 -45.57 38.53
C GLU A 69 -11.61 -46.53 39.32
N ALA A 70 -10.78 -46.02 40.25
CA ALA A 70 -9.93 -46.85 41.09
C ALA A 70 -10.72 -47.87 41.93
N ARG A 71 -11.93 -47.50 42.40
CA ARG A 71 -12.82 -48.40 43.13
C ARG A 71 -13.44 -49.45 42.22
N VAL A 72 -13.96 -49.06 41.05
CA VAL A 72 -14.62 -49.98 40.11
C VAL A 72 -13.64 -51.00 39.54
N LEU A 73 -12.38 -50.61 39.31
CA LEU A 73 -11.33 -51.49 38.80
C LEU A 73 -10.72 -52.41 39.86
N GLY A 74 -11.19 -52.34 41.11
CA GLY A 74 -10.74 -53.24 42.18
C GLY A 74 -9.34 -52.93 42.71
N SER A 75 -8.77 -51.76 42.40
CA SER A 75 -7.41 -51.38 42.80
C SER A 75 -7.23 -51.09 44.30
N GLY A 76 -8.26 -51.33 45.11
CA GLY A 76 -8.26 -51.00 46.54
C GLY A 76 -8.27 -49.50 46.76
N ALA A 77 -9.23 -49.00 47.52
CA ALA A 77 -9.26 -47.60 47.94
C ALA A 77 -8.12 -47.36 48.96
N ALA A 78 -6.89 -47.23 48.49
CA ALA A 78 -5.99 -46.31 49.17
C ALA A 78 -6.66 -44.93 49.06
N PRO A 79 -6.85 -44.18 50.16
CA PRO A 79 -7.26 -42.79 50.08
C PRO A 79 -6.35 -42.13 49.05
N LEU A 80 -6.88 -41.24 48.20
CA LEU A 80 -6.03 -40.31 47.47
C LEU A 80 -5.35 -39.42 48.51
N THR A 81 -4.28 -39.92 49.11
CA THR A 81 -3.41 -39.17 50.01
C THR A 81 -2.82 -38.01 49.22
N GLY A 82 -2.66 -36.86 49.86
CA GLY A 82 -2.22 -35.62 49.20
C GLY A 82 -0.97 -35.78 48.32
N THR A 83 -0.11 -36.76 48.59
CA THR A 83 1.04 -37.14 47.75
C THR A 83 0.65 -37.62 46.35
N ARG A 84 -0.31 -38.54 46.20
CA ARG A 84 -0.73 -39.03 44.87
C ARG A 84 -1.45 -37.95 44.07
N LEU A 85 -2.13 -37.05 44.78
CA LEU A 85 -2.81 -35.89 44.22
C LEU A 85 -1.81 -34.86 43.69
N LEU A 86 -0.74 -34.57 44.45
CA LEU A 86 0.37 -33.72 44.02
C LEU A 86 1.13 -34.33 42.82
N GLU A 87 1.32 -35.65 42.78
CA GLU A 87 1.98 -36.33 41.66
C GLU A 87 1.17 -36.20 40.36
N LEU A 88 -0.14 -36.44 40.40
CA LEU A 88 -1.04 -36.27 39.25
C LEU A 88 -1.02 -34.82 38.75
N HIS A 89 -1.23 -33.86 39.65
CA HIS A 89 -1.19 -32.44 39.31
C HIS A 89 0.17 -32.03 38.75
N SER A 90 1.28 -32.53 39.30
CA SER A 90 2.62 -32.25 38.80
C SER A 90 2.86 -32.80 37.39
N SER A 91 2.22 -33.93 37.06
CA SER A 91 2.31 -34.58 35.76
C SER A 91 1.51 -33.80 34.71
N GLU A 92 0.28 -33.43 35.04
CA GLU A 92 -0.57 -32.58 34.20
C GLU A 92 0.07 -31.22 33.94
N LEU A 93 0.62 -30.60 34.98
CA LEU A 93 1.29 -29.30 34.85
C LEU A 93 2.57 -29.39 34.01
N ARG A 94 3.28 -30.52 34.03
CA ARG A 94 4.41 -30.79 33.13
C ARG A 94 3.93 -30.97 31.69
N ALA A 95 2.88 -31.75 31.46
CA ALA A 95 2.30 -31.95 30.13
C ALA A 95 1.82 -30.63 29.53
N ALA A 96 1.06 -29.83 30.30
CA ALA A 96 0.57 -28.52 29.87
C ALA A 96 1.71 -27.53 29.55
N ARG A 97 2.81 -27.56 30.33
CA ARG A 97 4.01 -26.75 30.05
C ARG A 97 4.69 -27.17 28.75
N MET A 98 4.79 -28.47 28.48
CA MET A 98 5.34 -28.98 27.23
C MET A 98 4.46 -28.59 26.03
N GLU A 99 3.14 -28.74 26.16
CA GLU A 99 2.20 -28.31 25.13
C GLU A 99 2.32 -26.81 24.85
N THR A 100 2.38 -25.98 25.90
CA THR A 100 2.57 -24.53 25.76
C THR A 100 3.89 -24.19 25.07
N ALA A 101 4.98 -24.89 25.40
CA ALA A 101 6.27 -24.70 24.74
C ALA A 101 6.21 -25.08 23.25
N THR A 102 5.50 -26.15 22.93
CA THR A 102 5.31 -26.62 21.55
C THR A 102 4.51 -25.61 20.74
N LEU A 103 3.40 -25.12 21.29
CA LEU A 103 2.56 -24.10 20.64
C LEU A 103 3.31 -22.78 20.44
N ARG A 104 4.15 -22.38 21.41
CA ARG A 104 5.01 -21.19 21.26
C ARG A 104 6.02 -21.37 20.13
N ALA A 105 6.68 -22.51 20.04
CA ALA A 105 7.61 -22.79 18.94
C ALA A 105 6.91 -22.76 17.57
N GLN A 106 5.69 -23.31 17.47
CA GLN A 106 4.88 -23.24 16.25
C GLN A 106 4.48 -21.80 15.89
N LEU A 107 4.15 -20.97 16.88
CA LEU A 107 3.86 -19.54 16.66
C LEU A 107 5.09 -18.79 16.14
N ASP A 108 6.26 -19.06 16.70
CA ASP A 108 7.51 -18.43 16.25
C ASP A 108 7.85 -18.83 14.81
N GLU A 109 7.71 -20.10 14.45
CA GLU A 109 7.88 -20.58 13.07
C GLU A 109 6.89 -19.90 12.10
N ARG A 110 5.62 -19.80 12.48
CA ARG A 110 4.60 -19.11 11.67
C ARG A 110 4.89 -17.62 11.51
N ASN A 111 5.36 -16.97 12.55
CA ASN A 111 5.75 -15.55 12.51
C ASN A 111 6.91 -15.31 11.55
N GLU A 112 7.91 -16.20 11.53
CA GLU A 112 9.04 -16.09 10.61
C GLU A 112 8.59 -16.28 9.15
N LEU A 113 7.73 -17.26 8.87
CA LEU A 113 7.14 -17.46 7.55
C LEU A 113 6.33 -16.25 7.06
N LEU A 114 5.59 -15.60 7.96
CA LEU A 114 4.85 -14.39 7.65
C LEU A 114 5.77 -13.21 7.33
N ARG A 115 6.90 -13.06 8.05
CA ARG A 115 7.91 -12.05 7.74
C ARG A 115 8.53 -12.26 6.37
N ASP A 116 8.94 -13.49 6.05
CA ASP A 116 9.51 -13.80 4.73
C ASP A 116 8.49 -13.57 3.60
N SER A 117 7.25 -14.03 3.78
CA SER A 117 6.17 -13.83 2.81
C SER A 117 5.87 -12.35 2.60
N SER A 118 5.83 -11.57 3.67
CA SER A 118 5.66 -10.11 3.61
C SER A 118 6.82 -9.44 2.88
N GLY A 119 8.06 -9.86 3.16
CA GLY A 119 9.25 -9.37 2.45
C GLY A 119 9.20 -9.65 0.94
N LYS A 120 8.73 -10.83 0.54
CA LYS A 120 8.50 -11.17 -0.88
C LYS A 120 7.45 -10.28 -1.53
N LEU A 121 6.31 -10.06 -0.87
CA LEU A 121 5.26 -9.18 -1.36
C LEU A 121 5.74 -7.73 -1.51
N ILE A 122 6.51 -7.21 -0.55
CA ILE A 122 7.10 -5.86 -0.62
C ILE A 122 8.03 -5.74 -1.83
N ARG A 123 8.90 -6.74 -2.06
CA ARG A 123 9.78 -6.75 -3.24
C ARG A 123 9.01 -6.79 -4.56
N LEU A 124 7.94 -7.59 -4.61
CA LEU A 124 7.11 -7.71 -5.80
C LEU A 124 6.35 -6.40 -6.07
N ALA A 125 5.79 -5.77 -5.04
CA ALA A 125 5.14 -4.47 -5.13
C ALA A 125 6.12 -3.39 -5.61
N ALA A 126 7.34 -3.35 -5.06
CA ALA A 126 8.38 -2.42 -5.50
C ALA A 126 8.70 -2.61 -6.99
N HIS A 127 8.78 -3.85 -7.47
CA HIS A 127 9.04 -4.12 -8.89
C HIS A 127 7.87 -3.69 -9.79
N LEU A 128 6.62 -3.97 -9.39
CA LEU A 128 5.43 -3.56 -10.14
C LEU A 128 5.25 -2.04 -10.21
N ILE A 129 5.69 -1.30 -9.18
CA ILE A 129 5.62 0.17 -9.17
C ILE A 129 6.77 0.76 -9.98
N SER A 130 7.99 0.27 -9.79
CA SER A 130 9.19 0.86 -10.39
C SER A 130 9.34 0.58 -11.88
N ALA A 131 9.04 -0.64 -12.35
CA ALA A 131 9.25 -0.99 -13.76
C ALA A 131 8.44 -0.11 -14.74
N PRO A 132 7.14 0.16 -14.52
CA PRO A 132 6.39 1.09 -15.36
C PRO A 132 6.90 2.53 -15.25
N LEU A 133 7.35 2.97 -14.07
CA LEU A 133 7.89 4.31 -13.88
C LEU A 133 9.17 4.52 -14.69
N PHE A 134 10.08 3.56 -14.69
CA PHE A 134 11.29 3.62 -15.52
C PHE A 134 10.94 3.62 -17.02
N ALA A 135 10.01 2.77 -17.46
CA ALA A 135 9.57 2.77 -18.84
C ALA A 135 8.93 4.10 -19.27
N LEU A 136 8.16 4.75 -18.38
CA LEU A 136 7.61 6.08 -18.63
C LEU A 136 8.70 7.16 -18.68
N GLN A 137 9.71 7.07 -17.83
CA GLN A 137 10.86 7.97 -17.84
C GLN A 137 11.61 7.87 -19.17
N ASP A 138 11.89 6.65 -19.65
CA ASP A 138 12.58 6.40 -20.92
C ASP A 138 11.79 6.98 -22.09
N LEU A 139 10.46 6.79 -22.11
CA LEU A 139 9.59 7.36 -23.15
C LEU A 139 9.59 8.90 -23.12
N GLN A 140 9.59 9.51 -21.94
CA GLN A 140 9.68 10.97 -21.81
C GLN A 140 11.03 11.50 -22.32
N ASP A 141 12.11 10.79 -22.06
CA ASP A 141 13.44 11.21 -22.51
C ASP A 141 13.62 11.04 -24.02
N GLU A 142 13.05 10.00 -24.62
CA GLU A 142 12.97 9.86 -26.09
C GLU A 142 12.09 10.95 -26.73
N ASP A 143 10.96 11.33 -26.13
CA ASP A 143 10.12 12.42 -26.65
C ASP A 143 10.82 13.79 -26.58
N LYS A 144 11.52 14.08 -25.47
CA LYS A 144 12.37 15.28 -25.35
C LYS A 144 13.46 15.29 -26.41
N LYS A 145 14.11 14.16 -26.66
CA LYS A 145 15.17 14.02 -27.67
C LYS A 145 14.62 14.24 -29.08
N MET A 146 13.46 13.67 -29.40
CA MET A 146 12.80 13.85 -30.69
C MET A 146 12.38 15.32 -30.90
N THR A 147 11.81 15.95 -29.87
CA THR A 147 11.43 17.36 -29.88
C THR A 147 12.64 18.25 -30.09
N ARG A 148 13.74 17.99 -29.37
CA ARG A 148 15.01 18.72 -29.54
C ARG A 148 15.54 18.60 -30.96
N ALA A 149 15.59 17.39 -31.51
CA ALA A 149 16.06 17.17 -32.88
C ALA A 149 15.21 17.91 -33.94
N ARG A 150 13.90 18.04 -33.73
CA ARG A 150 13.01 18.83 -34.61
C ARG A 150 13.30 20.32 -34.51
N VAL A 151 13.53 20.83 -33.30
CA VAL A 151 13.91 22.24 -33.07
C VAL A 151 15.25 22.54 -33.73
N ASP A 152 16.27 21.70 -33.52
CA ASP A 152 17.60 21.89 -34.11
C ASP A 152 17.51 21.93 -35.65
N LYS A 153 16.77 20.99 -36.26
CA LYS A 153 16.55 21.00 -37.71
C LYS A 153 15.83 22.26 -38.21
N ALA A 154 14.87 22.77 -37.44
CA ALA A 154 14.16 24.00 -37.78
C ALA A 154 15.09 25.23 -37.68
N VAL A 155 15.96 25.26 -36.68
CA VAL A 155 16.99 26.29 -36.51
C VAL A 155 17.98 26.26 -37.68
N ASP A 156 18.49 25.09 -38.06
CA ASP A 156 19.40 24.94 -39.20
C ASP A 156 18.74 25.40 -40.51
N THR A 157 17.46 25.06 -40.69
CA THR A 157 16.68 25.49 -41.87
C THR A 157 16.51 27.01 -41.87
N ALA A 158 16.26 27.63 -40.72
CA ALA A 158 16.13 29.08 -40.58
C ALA A 158 17.48 29.78 -40.81
N ASP A 159 18.57 29.24 -40.30
CA ASP A 159 19.93 29.77 -40.49
C ASP A 159 20.34 29.73 -41.97
N ALA A 160 20.07 28.62 -42.68
CA ALA A 160 20.29 28.53 -44.12
C ALA A 160 19.53 29.60 -44.89
N ARG A 161 18.23 29.79 -44.56
CA ARG A 161 17.40 30.85 -45.18
C ARG A 161 17.92 32.26 -44.91
N LEU A 162 18.40 32.51 -43.70
CA LEU A 162 18.99 33.80 -43.33
C LEU A 162 20.29 34.06 -44.09
N LYS A 163 21.13 33.04 -44.27
CA LYS A 163 22.36 33.14 -45.07
C LYS A 163 22.06 33.42 -46.54
N ASP A 164 21.09 32.72 -47.13
CA ASP A 164 20.65 32.96 -48.51
C ASP A 164 20.11 34.38 -48.67
N ALA A 165 19.27 34.84 -47.74
CA ALA A 165 18.74 36.21 -47.74
C ALA A 165 19.85 37.26 -47.61
N ALA A 166 20.85 37.03 -46.74
CA ALA A 166 21.99 37.91 -46.59
C ALA A 166 22.84 37.97 -47.87
N TYR A 167 23.05 36.84 -48.53
CA TYR A 167 23.73 36.78 -49.83
C TYR A 167 22.98 37.56 -50.90
N GLU A 168 21.66 37.40 -50.97
CA GLU A 168 20.82 38.12 -51.93
C GLU A 168 20.81 39.63 -51.69
N LEU A 169 20.68 40.07 -50.43
CA LEU A 169 20.81 41.48 -50.07
C LEU A 169 22.18 42.04 -50.45
N ARG A 170 23.25 41.26 -50.25
CA ARG A 170 24.59 41.68 -50.66
C ARG A 170 24.71 41.82 -52.18
N ARG A 171 24.18 40.85 -52.92
CA ARG A 171 24.14 40.88 -54.40
C ARG A 171 23.38 42.11 -54.91
N ILE A 172 22.22 42.42 -54.32
CA ILE A 172 21.44 43.61 -54.67
C ILE A 172 22.24 44.88 -54.36
N ALA A 173 22.88 44.96 -53.19
CA ALA A 173 23.69 46.11 -52.81
C ALA A 173 24.85 46.34 -53.78
N ASP A 174 25.59 45.29 -54.14
CA ASP A 174 26.69 45.38 -55.09
C ASP A 174 26.19 45.78 -56.50
N ALA A 175 25.03 45.27 -56.94
CA ALA A 175 24.40 45.67 -58.20
C ALA A 175 23.95 47.14 -58.19
N LEU A 176 23.36 47.61 -57.08
CA LEU A 176 22.99 49.01 -56.90
C LEU A 176 24.24 49.90 -56.94
N SER A 177 25.31 49.52 -56.25
CA SER A 177 26.60 50.22 -56.29
C SER A 177 27.21 50.27 -57.70
N ALA A 178 27.08 49.20 -58.49
CA ALA A 178 27.55 49.18 -59.88
C ALA A 178 26.67 50.02 -60.82
N SER A 179 25.38 50.12 -60.55
CA SER A 179 24.42 50.93 -61.32
C SER A 179 24.43 52.41 -60.94
N ALA A 180 24.98 52.75 -59.77
CA ALA A 180 25.25 54.13 -59.40
C ALA A 180 26.33 54.65 -60.36
N GLY A 181 25.91 55.46 -61.34
CA GLY A 181 26.84 56.17 -62.22
C GLY A 181 27.83 57.01 -61.40
N PRO A 182 28.94 57.47 -62.00
CA PRO A 182 29.89 58.34 -61.31
C PRO A 182 29.10 59.48 -60.68
N SER A 183 29.22 59.64 -59.36
CA SER A 183 28.56 60.71 -58.62
C SER A 183 28.75 61.99 -59.40
N SER A 184 27.63 62.60 -59.85
CA SER A 184 27.67 63.85 -60.60
C SER A 184 28.58 64.81 -59.84
N PRO A 185 29.59 65.42 -60.48
CA PRO A 185 30.58 66.21 -59.77
C PRO A 185 29.86 67.23 -58.89
N THR A 186 30.08 67.15 -57.59
CA THR A 186 29.59 68.15 -56.65
C THR A 186 30.66 69.22 -56.51
N TRP A 187 30.24 70.46 -56.36
CA TRP A 187 31.11 71.57 -56.03
C TRP A 187 30.61 72.20 -54.73
N SER A 188 31.54 72.69 -53.91
CA SER A 188 31.20 73.47 -52.73
C SER A 188 31.16 74.95 -53.11
N CYS A 189 30.05 75.61 -52.80
CA CYS A 189 29.96 77.04 -53.03
C CYS A 189 30.89 77.78 -52.05
N GLN A 190 31.83 78.57 -52.56
CA GLN A 190 32.76 79.34 -51.72
C GLN A 190 32.07 80.34 -50.79
N ALA A 191 30.88 80.83 -51.14
CA ALA A 191 30.17 81.84 -50.34
C ALA A 191 29.42 81.23 -49.14
N CYS A 192 28.82 80.04 -49.29
CA CYS A 192 27.94 79.45 -48.28
C CYS A 192 28.33 78.02 -47.83
N GLN A 193 29.40 77.46 -48.40
CA GLN A 193 29.92 76.11 -48.13
C GLN A 193 28.94 74.95 -48.34
N VAL A 194 27.82 75.16 -49.03
CA VAL A 194 26.87 74.10 -49.37
C VAL A 194 27.41 73.32 -50.58
N GLU A 195 27.45 71.99 -50.47
CA GLU A 195 27.78 71.10 -51.59
C GLU A 195 26.56 70.88 -52.49
N GLN A 196 26.71 71.13 -53.79
CA GLN A 196 25.63 70.98 -54.78
C GLN A 196 26.14 70.39 -56.10
N PRO A 197 25.26 69.80 -56.93
CA PRO A 197 25.60 69.36 -58.28
C PRO A 197 26.16 70.49 -59.15
N THR A 198 27.15 70.19 -60.00
CA THR A 198 27.83 71.17 -60.89
C THR A 198 27.00 71.64 -62.08
N ASP A 199 25.84 71.04 -62.33
CA ASP A 199 24.96 71.36 -63.45
C ASP A 199 23.99 72.52 -63.17
N ARG A 200 24.06 73.14 -61.99
CA ARG A 200 23.20 74.27 -61.61
C ARG A 200 23.89 75.29 -60.69
N ALA A 201 23.38 76.52 -60.72
CA ALA A 201 23.82 77.59 -59.82
C ALA A 201 23.47 77.25 -58.36
N CYS A 202 24.23 77.81 -57.42
CA CYS A 202 24.04 77.63 -55.99
C CYS A 202 22.60 78.02 -55.57
N ASP A 203 21.78 77.05 -55.14
CA ASP A 203 20.39 77.28 -54.74
C ASP A 203 20.29 78.21 -53.51
N ALA A 204 21.29 78.16 -52.62
CA ALA A 204 21.33 78.95 -51.40
C ALA A 204 21.72 80.43 -51.63
N CYS A 205 22.40 80.72 -52.75
CA CYS A 205 22.98 82.04 -53.03
C CYS A 205 22.66 82.58 -54.43
N ALA A 206 21.73 81.92 -55.13
CA ALA A 206 21.20 82.28 -56.45
C ALA A 206 22.28 82.60 -57.51
N GLY A 207 23.47 82.00 -57.40
CA GLY A 207 24.58 82.21 -58.33
C GLY A 207 25.32 83.56 -58.20
N GLN A 208 25.10 84.33 -57.12
CA GLN A 208 25.77 85.61 -56.92
C GLN A 208 27.12 85.45 -56.21
N THR A 209 28.16 85.03 -56.92
CA THR A 209 29.55 85.14 -56.43
C THR A 209 30.17 86.45 -56.93
N ALA A 210 30.07 87.50 -56.11
CA ALA A 210 30.85 88.72 -56.33
C ALA A 210 32.33 88.43 -56.08
N LEU A 211 33.16 88.62 -57.10
CA LEU A 211 34.62 88.59 -56.99
C LEU A 211 35.07 89.56 -55.89
N ILE A 212 35.59 89.03 -54.79
CA ILE A 212 36.39 89.81 -53.84
C ILE A 212 37.69 90.13 -54.56
N THR A 213 37.74 91.30 -55.20
CA THR A 213 38.99 91.91 -55.63
C THR A 213 39.86 92.12 -54.39
N ALA A 214 41.02 91.45 -54.38
CA ALA A 214 42.10 91.77 -53.47
C ALA A 214 42.42 93.27 -53.53
N ARG A 215 42.41 93.93 -52.37
CA ARG A 215 43.09 95.20 -52.17
C ARG A 215 44.13 95.00 -51.07
N SER A 216 45.35 95.35 -51.45
CA SER A 216 46.52 95.69 -50.63
C SER A 216 46.20 96.52 -49.41
#